data_AF-A0A1F6TLF3-F1
#
_entry.id   AF-A0A1F6TLF3-F1
#
_cell.length_a   1.000
_cell.length_b   1.000
_cell.length_c   1.000
_cell.angle_alpha   90.00
_cell.angle_beta   90.00
_cell.angle_gamma   90.00
#
_symmetry.space_group_name_H-M   'P 1'
#
loop_
_entity.id
_entity.type
_entity.pdbx_description
1 polymer ?
#
loop_
_entity_poly.entity_id
_entity_poly.type
_entity_poly.pdbx_seq_one_letter_code
_entity_poly.pdbx_strand_id
1 'polypeptide(L)' 'MLGEPTLVKIARELVDTVKKNVTIDWTLRENVQAQLRVIVKRILRKYGYPPDKQEKATQTVLEQAALLSQEWAVA' A
#
# COMPACT_ATOMS: atom_id res chain seq x y z
N MET A 1 -18.57 11.33 -2.92
CA MET A 1 -18.09 9.96 -2.66
C MET A 1 -17.19 9.54 -3.80
N LEU A 2 -16.05 8.90 -3.52
CA LEU A 2 -15.26 8.26 -4.58
C LEU A 2 -16.12 7.16 -5.21
N GLY A 3 -16.17 7.11 -6.54
CA GLY A 3 -16.85 6.03 -7.24
C GLY A 3 -16.11 4.70 -7.07
N GLU A 4 -16.87 3.59 -7.06
CA GLU A 4 -16.35 2.22 -7.07
C GLU A 4 -15.19 1.99 -8.06
N PRO A 5 -15.24 2.45 -9.33
CA PRO A 5 -14.13 2.25 -10.27
C PRO A 5 -12.84 2.96 -9.86
N THR A 6 -12.91 4.05 -9.10
CA THR A 6 -11.73 4.76 -8.59
C THR A 6 -11.10 3.99 -7.43
N LEU A 7 -11.91 3.43 -6.54
CA LEU A 7 -11.44 2.61 -5.43
C LEU A 7 -10.73 1.34 -5.91
N VAL A 8 -11.27 0.68 -6.95
CA VAL A 8 -10.62 -0.49 -7.57
C VAL A 8 -9.28 -0.13 -8.20
N LYS A 9 -9.17 1.03 -8.86
CA LYS A 9 -7.89 1.52 -9.41
C LYS A 9 -6.86 1.79 -8.32
N ILE A 10 -7.28 2.45 -7.24
CA ILE A 10 -6.42 2.69 -6.07
C ILE A 10 -5.91 1.36 -5.51
N ALA A 11 -6.79 0.40 -5.26
CA ALA A 11 -6.42 -0.90 -4.70
C ALA A 11 -5.41 -1.64 -5.59
N ARG A 12 -5.64 -1.69 -6.90
CA ARG A 12 -4.71 -2.31 -7.85
C ARG A 12 -3.34 -1.62 -7.88
N GLU A 13 -3.32 -0.29 -7.94
CA GLU A 13 -2.06 0.48 -7.96
C GLU A 13 -1.28 0.31 -6.65
N LEU A 14 -1.97 0.22 -5.51
CA LEU A 14 -1.36 -0.04 -4.21
C LEU A 14 -0.73 -1.43 -4.14
N VAL A 15 -1.45 -2.48 -4.55
CA VAL A 15 -0.93 -3.86 -4.55
C VAL A 15 0.27 -4.00 -5.48
N ASP A 16 0.21 -3.43 -6.69
CA ASP A 16 1.31 -3.50 -7.66
C ASP A 16 2.56 -2.75 -7.16
N THR A 17 2.35 -1.58 -6.54
CA THR A 17 3.42 -0.82 -5.88
C THR A 17 4.04 -1.62 -4.74
N VAL A 18 3.22 -2.20 -3.87
CA VAL A 18 3.67 -3.02 -2.75
C VAL A 18 4.49 -4.21 -3.27
N LYS A 19 3.97 -4.99 -4.24
CA LYS A 19 4.68 -6.12 -4.85
C LYS A 19 6.07 -5.74 -5.36
N LYS A 20 6.19 -4.61 -6.07
CA LYS A 20 7.47 -4.11 -6.61
C LYS A 20 8.47 -3.71 -5.54
N ASN A 21 8.01 -3.31 -4.35
CA ASN A 21 8.87 -2.88 -3.25
C ASN A 21 9.14 -4.01 -2.22
N VAL A 22 8.31 -5.06 -2.18
CA VAL A 22 8.39 -6.19 -1.24
C VAL A 22 9.37 -7.27 -1.70
N THR A 23 9.76 -7.31 -2.97
CA THR A 23 10.79 -8.24 -3.49
C THR A 23 12.17 -8.05 -2.82
N ILE A 24 12.36 -6.98 -2.05
CA ILE A 24 13.58 -6.69 -1.31
C ILE A 24 13.28 -6.90 0.18
N ASP A 25 13.85 -7.96 0.77
CA ASP A 25 13.89 -8.32 2.20
C ASP A 25 13.11 -7.37 3.14
N TRP A 26 11.80 -7.58 3.15
CA TRP A 26 10.81 -6.79 3.89
C TRP A 26 10.86 -7.00 5.41
N THR A 27 11.51 -8.07 5.87
CA THR A 27 11.53 -8.49 7.28
C THR A 27 12.44 -7.66 8.18
N LEU A 28 13.31 -6.77 7.63
CA LEU A 28 14.40 -6.21 8.44
C LEU A 28 14.60 -4.68 8.42
N ARG A 29 13.78 -3.87 7.71
CA ARG A 29 14.06 -2.41 7.66
C ARG A 29 12.81 -1.54 7.79
N GLU A 30 12.73 -0.82 8.90
CA GLU A 30 11.81 0.31 9.13
C GLU A 30 11.81 1.32 7.96
N ASN A 31 12.94 1.46 7.26
CA ASN A 31 13.07 2.30 6.06
C ASN A 31 12.11 1.90 4.93
N VAL A 32 11.90 0.60 4.69
CA VAL A 32 11.01 0.12 3.61
C VAL A 32 9.55 0.42 3.98
N GLN A 33 9.17 0.23 5.25
CA GLN A 33 7.84 0.62 5.75
C GLN A 33 7.61 2.13 5.66
N ALA A 34 8.61 2.93 6.01
CA ALA A 34 8.53 4.39 5.91
C ALA A 34 8.37 4.83 4.44
N GLN A 35 9.12 4.24 3.51
CA GLN A 35 8.99 4.52 2.09
C GLN A 35 7.62 4.09 1.54
N LEU A 36 7.15 2.89 1.88
CA LEU A 36 5.83 2.40 1.51
C LEU A 36 4.72 3.33 2.02
N ARG A 37 4.78 3.78 3.28
CA ARG A 37 3.83 4.77 3.83
C ARG A 37 3.77 6.04 2.98
N VAL A 38 4.92 6.58 2.58
CA VAL A 38 5.00 7.80 1.76
C VAL A 38 4.36 7.56 0.38
N ILE A 39 4.66 6.43 -0.26
CA ILE A 39 4.12 6.11 -1.59
C ILE A 39 2.60 5.89 -1.53
N VAL A 40 2.11 5.13 -0.54
CA VAL A 40 0.68 4.88 -0.33
C VAL A 40 -0.07 6.20 -0.12
N LYS A 41 0.43 7.08 0.76
CA LYS A 41 -0.15 8.42 0.96
C LYS A 41 -0.17 9.24 -0.33
N ARG A 42 0.87 9.14 -1.16
CA ARG A 42 0.94 9.83 -2.47
C ARG A 42 -0.12 9.32 -3.44
N ILE A 43 -0.33 8.01 -3.52
CA ILE A 43 -1.36 7.38 -4.35
C ILE A 43 -2.76 7.81 -3.88
N LEU A 44 -3.03 7.71 -2.58
CA LEU A 44 -4.31 8.14 -2.01
C LEU A 44 -4.61 9.62 -2.32
N ARG A 45 -3.62 10.50 -2.20
CA ARG A 45 -3.75 11.92 -2.55
C ARG A 45 -4.00 12.15 -4.04
N LYS A 46 -3.32 11.40 -4.93
CA LYS A 46 -3.48 11.47 -6.39
C LYS A 46 -4.93 11.19 -6.81
N TYR A 47 -5.63 10.31 -6.11
CA TYR A 47 -7.03 9.97 -6.39
C TYR A 47 -8.05 10.76 -5.57
N GLY A 48 -7.63 11.77 -4.81
CA GLY A 48 -8.53 12.59 -3.99
C GLY A 48 -9.10 11.85 -2.78
N TYR A 49 -8.38 10.87 -2.23
CA TYR A 49 -8.82 10.14 -1.05
C TYR A 49 -8.86 11.08 0.18
N PRO A 50 -9.96 11.06 0.97
CA PRO A 50 -10.14 11.95 2.11
C PRO A 50 -8.98 11.84 3.13
N PRO A 51 -8.34 12.97 3.53
CA PRO A 51 -7.16 12.96 4.40
C PRO A 51 -7.45 12.37 5.79
N ASP A 52 -8.67 12.52 6.30
CA ASP A 52 -9.15 11.90 7.55
C ASP A 52 -9.13 10.36 7.50
N LYS A 53 -9.25 9.77 6.30
CA LYS A 53 -9.24 8.31 6.11
C LYS A 53 -7.93 7.79 5.52
N GLN A 54 -7.03 8.67 5.11
CA GLN A 54 -5.76 8.27 4.48
C GLN A 54 -4.90 7.45 5.42
N GLU A 55 -4.84 7.81 6.70
CA GLU A 55 -4.01 7.10 7.68
C GLU A 55 -4.49 5.66 7.87
N LYS A 56 -5.78 5.47 8.14
CA LYS A 56 -6.38 4.14 8.27
C LYS A 56 -6.20 3.30 7.00
N ALA A 57 -6.47 3.88 5.83
CA ALA A 57 -6.26 3.19 4.55
C ALA A 57 -4.78 2.80 4.35
N THR A 58 -3.85 3.68 4.73
CA THR A 58 -2.41 3.39 4.66
C THR A 58 -2.05 2.23 5.56
N GLN A 59 -2.54 2.21 6.79
CA GLN A 59 -2.29 1.13 7.74
C GLN A 59 -2.81 -0.22 7.23
N THR A 60 -4.05 -0.27 6.76
CA THR A 60 -4.64 -1.49 6.19
C THR A 60 -3.85 -2.02 5.01
N VAL A 61 -3.35 -1.14 4.13
CA VAL A 61 -2.53 -1.55 2.98
C VAL A 61 -1.19 -2.15 3.43
N LEU A 62 -0.56 -1.60 4.48
CA LEU A 62 0.68 -2.15 5.02
C LEU A 62 0.46 -3.49 5.73
N GLU A 63 -0.64 -3.65 6.46
CA GLU A 63 -1.01 -4.93 7.10
C GLU A 63 -1.27 -6.01 6.04
N GLN A 64 -2.03 -5.68 5.00
CA GLN A 64 -2.28 -6.59 3.88
C GLN A 64 -0.99 -6.91 3.11
N ALA A 65 -0.12 -5.91 2.90
CA ALA A 65 1.21 -6.12 2.34
C ALA A 65 2.06 -7.08 3.17
N ALA A 66 2.01 -6.96 4.50
CA ALA A 66 2.75 -7.80 5.44
C ALA A 66 2.25 -9.26 5.44
N LEU A 67 0.94 -9.45 5.32
CA LEU A 67 0.33 -10.77 5.22
C LEU A 67 0.69 -11.45 3.89
N LEU A 68 0.55 -10.71 2.77
CA LEU A 68 0.84 -11.23 1.43
C LEU A 68 2.33 -11.41 1.16
N SER A 69 3.22 -10.68 1.85
CA SER A 69 4.67 -10.87 1.69
C SER A 69 5.14 -12.23 2.19
N GLN A 70 4.51 -12.81 3.21
CA GLN A 70 4.78 -14.19 3.62
C GLN A 70 4.41 -15.19 2.52
N GLU A 71 3.35 -14.93 1.77
CA GLU A 71 2.97 -15.77 0.62
C GLU A 71 3.91 -15.58 -0.58
N TRP A 72 4.39 -14.35 -0.84
CA TRP A 72 5.31 -14.08 -1.95
C TRP A 72 6.75 -14.49 -1.68
N ALA A 73 7.19 -14.54 -0.41
CA ALA A 73 8.53 -15.00 -0.07
C ALA A 73 8.73 -16.51 -0.27
N VAL A 74 7.64 -17.27 -0.38
CA VAL A 74 7.63 -18.74 -0.50
C VAL A 74 7.40 -19.19 -1.96
N ALA A 75 7.05 -18.27 -2.86
CA ALA A 75 6.78 -18.53 -4.29
C ALA A 75 7.99 -18.21 -5.17
#